data_AF-A0A1Q7NTJ1-F1
#
_entry.id   AF-A0A1Q7NTJ1-F1
#
_cell.length_a   1.000
_cell.length_b   1.000
_cell.length_c   1.000
_cell.angle_alpha   90.00
_cell.angle_beta   90.00
_cell.angle_gamma   90.00
#
_symmetry.space_group_name_H-M   'P 1'
#
loop_
_entity.id
_entity.type
_entity.pdbx_description
1 polymer ?
#
loop_
_entity_poly.entity_id
_entity_poly.type
_entity_poly.pdbx_seq_one_letter_code
_entity_poly.pdbx_strand_id
1 'polypeptide(L)'
;MVKFRLGEQEYLLIAEVCSLGQPRQIRAAVTRLSDIRREVPAAYPLAAAVYIAPQSARILKTNNFGYVDLSGNCYVALENVLIEKEGKRNVRPSTRPLRSLFAPRATRVVRALLSEPARPWRLEELARAALVSLGHGHNVIKRLEELAWAERDDHQRLRLTKPADLLEAWAESYTYRENEIHSYFAAERISRKFMGEVARAADAAGRRYAFTLNAGASLVASHLRLPNVHCYLEGDPDEVASQLGARAATEAEGTLHLLTPYDSGVFSGVLEKGGLKVTSLPQLYVDLLHYERKGPDQAEHLRREAMGF
;
A
#
# COMPACT_ATOMS: atom_id res chain seq x y z
N MET A 1 34.68 4.87 -9.06
CA MET A 1 35.93 5.64 -8.90
C MET A 1 35.85 6.86 -9.80
N VAL A 2 36.17 8.04 -9.28
CA VAL A 2 36.14 9.31 -10.03
C VAL A 2 37.43 10.05 -9.77
N LYS A 3 38.09 10.53 -10.83
CA LYS A 3 39.23 11.44 -10.73
C LYS A 3 38.78 12.84 -11.14
N PHE A 4 39.24 13.85 -10.44
CA PHE A 4 38.98 15.23 -10.82
C PHE A 4 40.15 16.13 -10.40
N ARG A 5 40.22 17.31 -11.00
CA ARG A 5 41.26 18.31 -10.70
C ARG A 5 40.61 19.52 -10.03
N LEU A 6 41.20 19.99 -8.95
CA LEU A 6 40.84 21.27 -8.33
C LEU A 6 42.10 22.14 -8.26
N GLY A 7 42.11 23.23 -9.04
CA GLY A 7 43.34 23.98 -9.29
C GLY A 7 44.35 23.10 -10.05
N GLU A 8 45.53 22.91 -9.46
CA GLU A 8 46.60 22.05 -10.01
C GLU A 8 46.68 20.65 -9.36
N GLN A 9 45.89 20.40 -8.30
CA GLN A 9 45.91 19.12 -7.59
C GLN A 9 44.90 18.12 -8.20
N GLU A 10 45.32 16.87 -8.39
CA GLU A 10 44.45 15.74 -8.77
C GLU A 10 43.92 15.04 -7.51
N TYR A 11 42.62 14.77 -7.49
CA TYR A 11 41.94 14.08 -6.40
C TYR A 11 41.28 12.80 -6.90
N LEU A 12 41.33 11.75 -6.07
CA LEU A 12 40.70 10.46 -6.33
C LEU A 12 39.54 10.24 -5.35
N LEU A 13 38.33 10.08 -5.86
CA LEU A 13 37.14 9.74 -5.09
C LEU A 13 36.75 8.28 -5.33
N ILE A 14 36.51 7.55 -4.23
CA ILE A 14 35.93 6.21 -4.30
C ILE A 14 34.62 6.22 -3.52
N ALA A 15 33.52 6.02 -4.25
CA ALA A 15 32.18 6.00 -3.68
C ALA A 15 31.71 4.56 -3.49
N GLU A 16 31.33 4.21 -2.26
CA GLU A 16 30.58 3.00 -1.93
C GLU A 16 29.09 3.28 -2.15
N VAL A 17 28.50 2.68 -3.18
CA VAL A 17 27.09 2.92 -3.53
C VAL A 17 26.20 2.00 -2.69
N CYS A 18 25.44 2.61 -1.78
CA CYS A 18 24.47 1.93 -0.95
C CYS A 18 23.06 2.09 -1.53
N SER A 19 22.32 0.98 -1.65
CA SER A 19 20.92 1.01 -2.08
C SER A 19 20.01 1.78 -1.12
N LEU A 20 20.36 1.83 0.18
CA LEU A 20 19.66 2.58 1.22
C LEU A 20 20.68 3.25 2.15
N GLY A 21 20.46 4.53 2.48
CA GLY A 21 21.29 5.27 3.45
C GLY A 21 20.86 5.12 4.91
N GLN A 22 20.33 3.95 5.27
CA GLN A 22 19.88 3.65 6.64
C GLN A 22 21.07 3.25 7.54
N PRO A 23 21.00 3.46 8.87
CA PRO A 23 22.15 3.26 9.78
C PRO A 23 22.79 1.87 9.73
N ARG A 24 21.99 0.80 9.55
CA ARG A 24 22.52 -0.57 9.48
C ARG A 24 23.38 -0.80 8.23
N GLN A 25 22.90 -0.35 7.08
CA GLN A 25 23.59 -0.44 5.79
C GLN A 25 24.85 0.43 5.78
N ILE A 26 24.76 1.62 6.36
CA ILE A 26 25.89 2.53 6.50
C ILE A 26 26.97 1.97 7.41
N ARG A 27 26.61 1.30 8.52
CA ARG A 27 27.60 0.59 9.35
C ARG A 27 28.35 -0.50 8.57
N ALA A 28 27.67 -1.23 7.69
CA ALA A 28 28.33 -2.20 6.82
C ALA A 28 29.21 -1.52 5.74
N ALA A 29 28.79 -0.36 5.23
CA ALA A 29 29.57 0.43 4.29
C ALA A 29 30.84 1.02 4.92
N VAL A 30 30.80 1.42 6.19
CA VAL A 30 31.97 1.91 6.95
C VAL A 30 33.11 0.89 6.97
N THR A 31 32.80 -0.41 7.09
CA THR A 31 33.81 -1.47 6.99
C THR A 31 34.49 -1.44 5.62
N ARG A 32 33.71 -1.45 4.54
CA ARG A 32 34.25 -1.43 3.17
C ARG A 32 35.02 -0.14 2.85
N LEU A 33 34.54 1.00 3.33
CA LEU A 33 35.23 2.29 3.19
C LEU A 33 36.56 2.31 3.96
N SER A 34 36.65 1.61 5.08
CA SER A 34 37.89 1.45 5.85
C SER A 34 38.91 0.59 5.12
N ASP A 35 38.46 -0.46 4.43
CA ASP A 35 39.32 -1.30 3.60
C ASP A 35 39.86 -0.51 2.40
N ILE A 36 38.98 0.24 1.71
CA ILE A 36 39.37 1.17 0.63
C ILE A 36 40.43 2.17 1.09
N ARG A 37 40.25 2.78 2.27
CA ARG A 37 41.22 3.72 2.85
C ARG A 37 42.59 3.11 3.08
N ARG A 38 42.65 1.81 3.42
CA ARG A 38 43.91 1.08 3.66
C ARG A 38 44.58 0.67 2.35
N GLU A 39 43.79 0.19 1.39
CA GLU A 39 44.28 -0.29 0.10
C GLU A 39 44.69 0.84 -0.85
N VAL A 40 43.99 1.99 -0.78
CA VAL A 40 44.23 3.14 -1.65
C VAL A 40 44.33 4.42 -0.79
N PRO A 41 45.47 4.69 -0.14
CA PRO A 41 45.63 5.84 0.77
C PRO A 41 45.41 7.21 0.11
N ALA A 42 45.62 7.32 -1.20
CA ALA A 42 45.39 8.54 -1.96
C ALA A 42 43.91 8.79 -2.32
N ALA A 43 43.02 7.82 -2.08
CA ALA A 43 41.60 7.97 -2.33
C ALA A 43 40.89 8.63 -1.15
N TYR A 44 39.89 9.44 -1.46
CA TYR A 44 38.89 9.89 -0.51
C TYR A 44 37.64 8.98 -0.57
N PRO A 45 37.48 8.07 0.42
CA PRO A 45 36.32 7.20 0.51
C PRO A 45 35.07 7.95 0.97
N LEU A 46 33.96 7.75 0.26
CA LEU A 46 32.65 8.28 0.65
C LEU A 46 31.52 7.30 0.39
N ALA A 47 30.41 7.45 1.12
CA ALA A 47 29.18 6.72 0.85
C ALA A 47 28.26 7.51 -0.10
N ALA A 48 27.64 6.82 -1.07
CA ALA A 48 26.60 7.39 -1.92
C ALA A 48 25.29 6.61 -1.76
N ALA A 49 24.17 7.29 -1.53
CA ALA A 49 22.86 6.62 -1.42
C ALA A 49 21.71 7.50 -1.94
N VAL A 50 20.51 6.92 -2.06
CA VAL A 50 19.30 7.68 -2.43
C VAL A 50 19.03 8.82 -1.45
N TYR A 51 19.19 8.56 -0.15
CA TYR A 51 19.06 9.53 0.93
C TYR A 51 19.89 9.11 2.13
N ILE A 52 20.65 10.03 2.72
CA ILE A 52 21.44 9.81 3.94
C ILE A 52 20.78 10.59 5.08
N ALA A 53 20.15 9.87 6.02
CA ALA A 53 19.51 10.49 7.18
C ALA A 53 20.55 11.08 8.15
N PRO A 54 20.18 12.06 9.01
CA PRO A 54 21.11 12.71 9.96
C PRO A 54 21.91 11.73 10.83
N GLN A 55 21.28 10.64 11.29
CA GLN A 55 21.98 9.62 12.08
C GLN A 55 23.05 8.87 11.26
N SER A 56 22.75 8.54 10.01
CA SER A 56 23.69 7.90 9.08
C SER A 56 24.86 8.84 8.73
N ALA A 57 24.55 10.12 8.47
CA ALA A 57 25.56 11.16 8.27
C ALA A 57 26.52 11.26 9.46
N ARG A 58 26.00 11.27 10.69
CA ARG A 58 26.82 11.26 11.92
C ARG A 58 27.75 10.06 11.97
N ILE A 59 27.25 8.84 11.68
CA ILE A 59 28.07 7.62 11.66
C ILE A 59 29.25 7.77 10.68
N LEU A 60 28.99 8.27 9.47
CA LEU A 60 30.04 8.46 8.45
C LEU A 60 31.06 9.51 8.88
N LYS A 61 30.60 10.66 9.38
CA LYS A 61 31.47 11.74 9.87
C LYS A 61 32.34 11.31 11.05
N THR A 62 31.77 10.61 12.05
CA THR A 62 32.54 10.10 13.20
C THR A 62 33.64 9.12 12.79
N ASN A 63 33.51 8.46 11.63
CA ASN A 63 34.51 7.55 11.09
C ASN A 63 35.45 8.22 10.06
N ASN A 64 35.38 9.55 9.90
CA ASN A 64 36.12 10.35 8.92
C ASN A 64 35.88 9.90 7.47
N PHE A 65 34.62 9.62 7.12
CA PHE A 65 34.20 9.31 5.75
C PHE A 65 33.25 10.38 5.19
N GLY A 66 33.37 10.64 3.89
CA GLY A 66 32.46 11.53 3.17
C GLY A 66 31.10 10.88 2.89
N TYR A 67 30.13 11.69 2.47
CA TYR A 67 28.92 11.19 1.84
C TYR A 67 28.28 12.15 0.84
N VAL A 68 27.48 11.60 -0.05
CA VAL A 68 26.59 12.34 -0.95
C VAL A 68 25.26 11.59 -1.08
N ASP A 69 24.15 12.33 -1.23
CA ASP A 69 22.84 11.75 -1.53
C ASP A 69 22.10 12.45 -2.68
N LEU A 70 21.04 11.80 -3.19
CA LEU A 70 20.24 12.33 -4.31
C LEU A 70 19.25 13.43 -3.89
N SER A 71 19.13 13.71 -2.59
CA SER A 71 18.39 14.87 -2.07
C SER A 71 19.30 16.10 -1.95
N GLY A 72 20.58 15.95 -2.24
CA GLY A 72 21.59 17.00 -2.22
C GLY A 72 22.14 17.30 -0.84
N ASN A 73 22.02 16.37 0.12
CA ASN A 73 22.84 16.39 1.33
C ASN A 73 24.22 15.81 1.01
N CYS A 74 25.27 16.42 1.54
CA CYS A 74 26.62 15.93 1.37
C CYS A 74 27.55 16.40 2.49
N TYR A 75 28.62 15.63 2.68
CA TYR A 75 29.79 16.01 3.45
C TYR A 75 31.02 15.51 2.69
N VAL A 76 31.85 16.43 2.23
CA VAL A 76 33.11 16.15 1.54
C VAL A 76 34.17 17.05 2.15
N ALA A 77 35.14 16.44 2.83
CA ALA A 77 36.25 17.12 3.50
C ALA A 77 37.57 16.59 2.94
N LEU A 78 38.14 17.31 1.98
CA LEU A 78 39.36 16.97 1.24
C LEU A 78 40.40 18.04 1.52
N GLU A 79 41.51 17.75 2.20
CA GLU A 79 42.60 18.72 2.46
C GLU A 79 42.10 20.14 2.85
N ASN A 80 42.11 21.07 1.90
CA ASN A 80 41.70 22.48 2.04
C ASN A 80 40.25 22.78 1.60
N VAL A 81 39.45 21.76 1.30
CA VAL A 81 38.08 21.85 0.79
C VAL A 81 37.11 21.20 1.76
N LEU A 82 36.10 21.96 2.20
CA LEU A 82 34.96 21.45 2.93
C LEU A 82 33.67 21.80 2.18
N ILE A 83 32.90 20.78 1.81
CA ILE A 83 31.55 20.92 1.25
C ILE A 83 30.60 20.22 2.20
N GLU A 84 29.72 20.99 2.84
CA GLU A 84 28.73 20.47 3.75
C GLU A 84 27.36 21.06 3.43
N LYS A 85 26.40 20.16 3.15
CA LYS A 85 24.99 20.51 2.97
C LYS A 85 24.15 19.51 3.76
N GLU A 86 23.40 20.02 4.72
CA GLU A 86 22.55 19.22 5.60
C GLU A 86 21.12 19.74 5.65
N GLY A 87 20.23 18.95 6.25
CA GLY A 87 18.85 19.36 6.52
C GLY A 87 17.90 19.25 5.32
N LYS A 88 18.37 18.82 4.14
CA LYS A 88 17.48 18.57 3.01
C LYS A 88 16.67 17.30 3.26
N ARG A 89 15.37 17.41 3.01
CA ARG A 89 14.43 16.30 3.16
C ARG A 89 14.66 15.27 2.08
N ASN A 90 14.29 14.02 2.37
CA ASN A 90 14.34 12.94 1.40
C ASN A 90 13.32 13.19 0.28
N VAL A 91 13.79 13.50 -0.93
CA VAL A 91 12.91 13.71 -2.10
C VAL A 91 12.55 12.41 -2.81
N ARG A 92 13.10 11.27 -2.35
CA ARG A 92 12.91 9.91 -2.90
C ARG A 92 12.79 8.87 -1.78
N PRO A 93 11.75 8.93 -0.92
CA PRO A 93 11.53 7.94 0.13
C PRO A 93 11.41 6.52 -0.45
N SER A 94 11.93 5.53 0.27
CA SER A 94 11.82 4.12 -0.15
C SER A 94 10.35 3.68 -0.04
N THR A 95 9.80 3.13 -1.12
CA THR A 95 8.44 2.57 -1.16
C THR A 95 8.35 1.13 -0.62
N ARG A 96 9.49 0.50 -0.27
CA ARG A 96 9.54 -0.91 0.18
C ARG A 96 8.78 -1.17 1.50
N PRO A 97 8.87 -0.29 2.53
CA PRO A 97 8.05 -0.41 3.73
C PRO A 97 6.54 -0.32 3.43
N LEU A 98 6.14 0.61 2.55
CA LEU A 98 4.75 0.79 2.12
C LEU A 98 4.22 -0.44 1.38
N ARG A 99 4.98 -0.97 0.40
CA ARG A 99 4.59 -2.22 -0.30
C ARG A 99 4.35 -3.40 0.64
N SER A 100 5.12 -3.49 1.73
CA SER A 100 4.96 -4.57 2.71
C SER A 100 3.75 -4.41 3.63
N LEU A 101 3.23 -3.18 3.76
CA LEU A 101 2.03 -2.87 4.53
C LEU A 101 0.76 -3.23 3.74
N PHE A 102 0.83 -3.09 2.41
CA PHE A 102 -0.28 -3.40 1.49
C PHE A 102 -0.18 -4.77 0.82
N ALA A 103 0.69 -5.65 1.32
CA ALA A 103 0.72 -7.05 0.92
C ALA A 103 -0.57 -7.77 1.39
N PRO A 104 -1.07 -8.79 0.65
CA PRO A 104 -2.37 -9.44 0.87
C PRO A 104 -2.82 -9.60 2.33
N ARG A 105 -2.01 -10.31 3.12
CA ARG A 105 -2.31 -10.60 4.54
C ARG A 105 -2.14 -9.38 5.46
N ALA A 106 -1.24 -8.47 5.15
CA ALA A 106 -1.03 -7.24 5.93
C ALA A 106 -2.18 -6.24 5.72
N THR A 107 -2.68 -6.13 4.48
CA THR A 107 -3.82 -5.27 4.12
C THR A 107 -5.09 -5.63 4.88
N ARG A 108 -5.25 -6.87 5.36
CA ARG A 108 -6.38 -7.24 6.23
C ARG A 108 -6.44 -6.40 7.52
N VAL A 109 -5.28 -6.09 8.11
CA VAL A 109 -5.17 -5.25 9.30
C VAL A 109 -5.50 -3.81 8.95
N VAL A 110 -4.98 -3.30 7.83
CA VAL A 110 -5.28 -1.97 7.30
C VAL A 110 -6.79 -1.81 7.05
N ARG A 111 -7.42 -2.79 6.40
CA ARG A 111 -8.86 -2.81 6.12
C ARG A 111 -9.68 -2.81 7.40
N ALA A 112 -9.31 -3.60 8.41
CA ALA A 112 -9.99 -3.62 9.71
C ALA A 112 -9.89 -2.26 10.43
N LEU A 113 -8.70 -1.67 10.46
CA LEU A 113 -8.48 -0.35 11.06
C LEU A 113 -9.27 0.76 10.35
N LEU A 114 -9.24 0.80 9.01
CA LEU A 114 -9.96 1.80 8.22
C LEU A 114 -11.48 1.62 8.24
N SER A 115 -11.98 0.42 8.55
CA SER A 115 -13.42 0.17 8.68
C SER A 115 -13.99 0.72 9.98
N GLU A 116 -13.16 0.83 11.03
CA GLU A 116 -13.53 1.41 12.33
C GLU A 116 -12.42 2.37 12.81
N PRO A 117 -12.20 3.51 12.11
CA PRO A 117 -11.02 4.36 12.32
C PRO A 117 -10.96 5.01 13.70
N ALA A 118 -12.13 5.28 14.30
CA ALA A 118 -12.25 5.87 15.64
C ALA A 118 -12.12 4.85 16.78
N ARG A 119 -12.20 3.55 16.47
CA ARG A 119 -12.18 2.49 17.48
C ARG A 119 -10.77 2.29 18.02
N PRO A 120 -10.55 2.34 19.34
CA PRO A 120 -9.32 1.83 19.95
C PRO A 120 -9.31 0.30 19.91
N TRP A 121 -8.21 -0.29 19.47
CA TRP A 121 -8.05 -1.73 19.33
C TRP A 121 -7.03 -2.30 20.30
N ARG A 122 -7.34 -3.44 20.93
CA ARG A 122 -6.29 -4.33 21.46
C ARG A 122 -5.67 -5.13 20.33
N LEU A 123 -4.38 -5.50 20.46
CA LEU A 123 -3.67 -6.27 19.43
C LEU A 123 -4.39 -7.60 19.14
N GLU A 124 -4.85 -8.29 20.18
CA GLU A 124 -5.53 -9.57 20.05
C GLU A 124 -6.87 -9.45 19.32
N GLU A 125 -7.61 -8.38 19.60
CA GLU A 125 -8.90 -8.09 18.96
C GLU A 125 -8.70 -7.78 17.48
N LEU A 126 -7.72 -6.93 17.16
CA LEU A 126 -7.42 -6.54 15.78
C LEU A 126 -6.90 -7.72 14.97
N ALA A 127 -5.99 -8.52 15.54
CA ALA A 127 -5.46 -9.70 14.87
C ALA A 127 -6.57 -10.72 14.56
N ARG A 128 -7.52 -10.90 15.49
CA ARG A 128 -8.70 -11.75 15.30
C ARG A 128 -9.61 -11.19 14.20
N ALA A 129 -9.94 -9.91 14.24
CA ALA A 129 -10.79 -9.26 13.23
C ALA A 129 -10.17 -9.32 11.82
N ALA A 130 -8.85 -9.17 11.73
CA ALA A 130 -8.12 -9.24 10.47
C ALA A 130 -7.77 -10.68 10.03
N LEU A 131 -8.09 -11.71 10.82
CA LEU A 131 -7.73 -13.11 10.56
C LEU A 131 -6.22 -13.31 10.32
N VAL A 132 -5.40 -12.69 11.17
CA VAL A 132 -3.93 -12.81 11.15
C VAL A 132 -3.40 -13.31 12.49
N SER A 133 -2.16 -13.81 12.50
CA SER A 133 -1.50 -14.16 13.76
C SER A 133 -1.15 -12.91 14.56
N LEU A 134 -1.04 -13.03 15.89
CA LEU A 134 -0.62 -11.91 16.76
C LEU A 134 0.72 -11.30 16.33
N GLY A 135 1.70 -12.14 15.97
CA GLY A 135 3.00 -11.67 15.49
C GLY A 135 2.91 -10.89 14.18
N HIS A 136 2.06 -11.33 13.24
CA HIS A 136 1.84 -10.59 11.99
C HIS A 136 1.12 -9.27 12.24
N GLY A 137 0.07 -9.26 13.07
CA GLY A 137 -0.61 -8.05 13.51
C GLY A 137 0.36 -7.06 14.17
N HIS A 138 1.20 -7.52 15.10
CA HIS A 138 2.21 -6.69 15.75
C HIS A 138 3.18 -6.06 14.75
N ASN A 139 3.69 -6.83 13.78
CA ASN A 139 4.61 -6.31 12.76
C ASN A 139 3.95 -5.24 11.87
N VAL A 140 2.68 -5.41 11.52
CA VAL A 140 1.93 -4.41 10.74
C VAL A 140 1.72 -3.14 11.57
N ILE A 141 1.29 -3.29 12.82
CA ILE A 141 1.05 -2.17 13.73
C ILE A 141 2.34 -1.38 13.99
N LYS A 142 3.45 -2.06 14.25
CA LYS A 142 4.76 -1.43 14.44
C LYS A 142 5.15 -0.57 13.23
N ARG A 143 4.87 -1.04 12.01
CA ARG A 143 5.12 -0.24 10.79
C ARG A 143 4.20 0.98 10.69
N LEU A 144 2.93 0.84 11.07
CA LEU A 144 1.99 1.97 11.13
C LEU A 144 2.46 3.02 12.15
N GLU A 145 2.96 2.59 13.30
CA GLU A 145 3.55 3.45 14.34
C GLU A 145 4.84 4.13 13.84
N GLU A 146 5.73 3.40 13.16
CA GLU A 146 6.96 3.95 12.54
C GLU A 146 6.66 5.01 11.46
N LEU A 147 5.50 4.91 10.80
CA LEU A 147 5.00 5.89 9.82
C LEU A 147 4.14 7.00 10.46
N ALA A 148 3.94 6.96 11.78
CA ALA A 148 3.06 7.85 12.53
C ALA A 148 1.59 7.85 12.06
N TRP A 149 1.13 6.75 11.47
CA TRP A 149 -0.26 6.54 11.04
C TRP A 149 -1.15 5.92 12.11
N ALA A 150 -0.53 5.34 13.13
CA ALA A 150 -1.21 4.84 14.30
C ALA A 150 -0.39 5.11 15.57
N GLU A 151 -1.07 5.20 16.70
CA GLU A 151 -0.45 5.40 18.01
C GLU A 151 -1.13 4.53 19.06
N ARG A 152 -0.50 4.42 20.23
CA ARG A 152 -1.09 3.76 21.40
C ARG A 152 -1.53 4.80 22.41
N ASP A 153 -2.74 4.62 22.94
CA ASP A 153 -3.21 5.40 24.08
C ASP A 153 -2.55 4.95 25.39
N ASP A 154 -2.88 5.64 26.48
CA ASP A 154 -2.36 5.36 27.84
C ASP A 154 -2.66 3.93 28.32
N HIS A 155 -3.61 3.24 27.70
CA HIS A 155 -3.99 1.86 27.99
C HIS A 155 -3.41 0.86 26.97
N GLN A 156 -2.40 1.28 26.20
CA GLN A 156 -1.73 0.49 25.17
C GLN A 156 -2.64 0.04 24.02
N ARG A 157 -3.82 0.66 23.85
CA ARG A 157 -4.74 0.38 22.75
C ARG A 157 -4.34 1.19 21.52
N LEU A 158 -4.33 0.54 20.37
CA LEU A 158 -4.00 1.14 19.09
C LEU A 158 -5.14 2.01 18.58
N ARG A 159 -4.83 3.22 18.10
CA ARG A 159 -5.75 4.09 17.37
C ARG A 159 -5.10 4.56 16.07
N LEU A 160 -5.90 4.70 15.01
CA LEU A 160 -5.43 5.39 13.80
C LEU A 160 -5.40 6.90 14.06
N THR A 161 -4.29 7.52 13.70
CA THR A 161 -4.12 8.99 13.77
C THR A 161 -4.33 9.64 12.41
N LYS A 162 -4.06 8.91 11.33
CA LYS A 162 -4.10 9.41 9.94
C LYS A 162 -4.82 8.43 9.01
N PRO A 163 -6.13 8.22 9.20
CA PRO A 163 -6.89 7.26 8.39
C PRO A 163 -6.96 7.67 6.91
N ALA A 164 -7.02 8.97 6.59
CA ALA A 164 -6.99 9.46 5.21
C ALA A 164 -5.66 9.14 4.51
N ASP A 165 -4.52 9.51 5.11
CA ASP A 165 -3.18 9.20 4.56
C ASP A 165 -2.99 7.67 4.34
N LEU A 166 -3.49 6.85 5.27
CA LEU A 166 -3.40 5.38 5.17
C LEU A 166 -4.27 4.84 4.02
N LEU A 167 -5.48 5.37 3.85
CA LEU A 167 -6.39 4.99 2.77
C LEU A 167 -5.80 5.36 1.40
N GLU A 168 -5.29 6.59 1.27
CA GLU A 168 -4.65 7.08 0.04
C GLU A 168 -3.44 6.23 -0.33
N ALA A 169 -2.54 5.96 0.63
CA ALA A 169 -1.38 5.13 0.39
C ALA A 169 -1.72 3.68 0.01
N TRP A 170 -2.81 3.12 0.57
CA TRP A 170 -3.32 1.82 0.12
C TRP A 170 -3.82 1.91 -1.31
N ALA A 171 -4.61 2.93 -1.63
CA ALA A 171 -5.16 3.14 -2.96
C ALA A 171 -4.07 3.35 -4.03
N GLU A 172 -2.95 3.99 -3.72
CA GLU A 172 -1.78 4.10 -4.61
C GLU A 172 -1.09 2.75 -4.87
N SER A 173 -1.23 1.80 -3.95
CA SER A 173 -0.52 0.51 -3.97
C SER A 173 -1.38 -0.65 -4.47
N TYR A 174 -2.64 -0.41 -4.85
CA TYR A 174 -3.62 -1.42 -5.20
C TYR A 174 -4.49 -0.97 -6.37
N THR A 175 -4.93 -1.94 -7.17
CA THR A 175 -6.02 -1.77 -8.15
C THR A 175 -6.90 -3.02 -8.12
N TYR A 176 -8.19 -2.87 -8.40
CA TYR A 176 -9.11 -4.02 -8.52
C TYR A 176 -8.65 -5.04 -9.57
N ARG A 177 -7.76 -4.64 -10.49
CA ARG A 177 -7.11 -5.51 -11.49
C ARG A 177 -6.13 -6.53 -10.92
N GLU A 178 -5.77 -6.45 -9.64
CA GLU A 178 -5.00 -7.49 -8.94
C GLU A 178 -5.83 -8.78 -8.74
N ASN A 179 -7.15 -8.71 -8.94
CA ASN A 179 -8.07 -9.83 -8.86
C ASN A 179 -8.24 -10.48 -10.23
N GLU A 180 -8.54 -11.79 -10.26
CA GLU A 180 -8.92 -12.45 -11.51
C GLU A 180 -10.36 -12.08 -11.85
N ILE A 181 -10.57 -11.52 -13.04
CA ILE A 181 -11.88 -11.02 -13.49
C ILE A 181 -12.47 -11.99 -14.51
N HIS A 182 -13.58 -12.62 -14.15
CA HIS A 182 -14.35 -13.49 -15.03
C HIS A 182 -15.56 -12.73 -15.54
N SER A 183 -15.66 -12.56 -16.85
CA SER A 183 -16.70 -11.75 -17.49
C SER A 183 -17.75 -12.61 -18.18
N TYR A 184 -19.01 -12.24 -17.98
CA TYR A 184 -20.15 -12.96 -18.50
C TYR A 184 -21.19 -12.01 -19.06
N PHE A 185 -21.85 -12.45 -20.12
CA PHE A 185 -23.06 -11.83 -20.63
C PHE A 185 -24.28 -12.45 -19.94
N ALA A 186 -25.01 -11.62 -19.19
CA ALA A 186 -26.33 -11.97 -18.67
C ALA A 186 -27.41 -11.46 -19.62
N ALA A 187 -28.33 -12.35 -20.02
CA ALA A 187 -29.48 -11.96 -20.84
C ALA A 187 -30.50 -11.11 -20.08
N GLU A 188 -30.58 -11.29 -18.75
CA GLU A 188 -31.41 -10.44 -17.89
C GLU A 188 -30.84 -9.02 -17.79
N ARG A 189 -31.74 -8.04 -17.74
CA ARG A 189 -31.37 -6.64 -17.58
C ARG A 189 -30.70 -6.42 -16.23
N ILE A 190 -29.51 -5.82 -16.26
CA ILE A 190 -28.79 -5.37 -15.07
C ILE A 190 -29.67 -4.44 -14.24
N SER A 191 -29.90 -4.86 -12.99
CA SER A 191 -30.79 -4.22 -12.04
C SER A 191 -30.48 -4.70 -10.63
N ARG A 192 -31.06 -4.04 -9.62
CA ARG A 192 -31.00 -4.53 -8.24
C ARG A 192 -31.64 -5.92 -8.08
N LYS A 193 -32.65 -6.25 -8.89
CA LYS A 193 -33.25 -7.60 -8.91
C LYS A 193 -32.22 -8.63 -9.36
N PHE A 194 -31.49 -8.36 -10.44
CA PHE A 194 -30.42 -9.23 -10.94
C PHE A 194 -29.30 -9.40 -9.91
N MET A 195 -28.91 -8.34 -9.19
CA MET A 195 -27.97 -8.47 -8.07
C MET A 195 -28.50 -9.42 -6.97
N GLY A 196 -29.81 -9.42 -6.71
CA GLY A 196 -30.44 -10.39 -5.80
C GLY A 196 -30.44 -11.83 -6.32
N GLU A 197 -30.36 -12.05 -7.63
CA GLU A 197 -30.17 -13.38 -8.22
C GLU A 197 -28.73 -13.84 -8.08
N VAL A 198 -27.75 -12.96 -8.35
CA VAL A 198 -26.33 -13.24 -8.10
C VAL A 198 -26.08 -13.62 -6.65
N ALA A 199 -26.66 -12.87 -5.69
CA ALA A 199 -26.58 -13.17 -4.27
C ALA A 199 -27.15 -14.56 -3.93
N ARG A 200 -28.35 -14.88 -4.42
CA ARG A 200 -29.00 -16.17 -4.18
C ARG A 200 -28.20 -17.34 -4.77
N ALA A 201 -27.65 -17.18 -5.98
CA ALA A 201 -26.81 -18.20 -6.60
C ALA A 201 -25.51 -18.44 -5.81
N ALA A 202 -24.87 -17.37 -5.33
CA ALA A 202 -23.68 -17.48 -4.48
C ALA A 202 -23.99 -18.18 -3.13
N ASP A 203 -25.08 -17.79 -2.45
CA ASP A 203 -25.49 -18.41 -1.20
C ASP A 203 -25.90 -19.89 -1.42
N ALA A 204 -26.56 -20.23 -2.54
CA ALA A 204 -26.92 -21.61 -2.87
C ALA A 204 -25.69 -22.50 -3.13
N ALA A 205 -24.62 -21.92 -3.70
CA ALA A 205 -23.32 -22.56 -3.87
C ALA A 205 -22.46 -22.55 -2.59
N GLY A 206 -22.97 -22.01 -1.46
CA GLY A 206 -22.24 -21.91 -0.20
C GLY A 206 -21.00 -21.01 -0.27
N ARG A 207 -21.00 -20.02 -1.18
CA ARG A 207 -19.85 -19.12 -1.42
C ARG A 207 -20.08 -17.75 -0.78
N ARG A 208 -19.01 -17.18 -0.23
CA ARG A 208 -19.03 -15.77 0.17
C ARG A 208 -19.03 -14.89 -1.06
N TYR A 209 -19.82 -13.82 -1.01
CA TYR A 209 -19.86 -12.81 -2.04
C TYR A 209 -19.90 -11.40 -1.44
N ALA A 210 -19.46 -10.42 -2.21
CA ALA A 210 -19.62 -9.01 -1.87
C ALA A 210 -19.63 -8.15 -3.13
N PHE A 211 -20.66 -7.33 -3.31
CA PHE A 211 -20.70 -6.36 -4.41
C PHE A 211 -19.66 -5.27 -4.22
N THR A 212 -19.00 -4.88 -5.31
CA THR A 212 -18.00 -3.82 -5.36
C THR A 212 -18.21 -2.91 -6.58
N LEU A 213 -17.34 -1.93 -6.79
CA LEU A 213 -17.37 -0.97 -7.90
C LEU A 213 -18.77 -0.35 -8.05
N ASN A 214 -19.25 -0.13 -9.28
CA ASN A 214 -20.58 0.44 -9.52
C ASN A 214 -21.71 -0.31 -8.80
N ALA A 215 -21.62 -1.64 -8.68
CA ALA A 215 -22.63 -2.45 -7.99
C ALA A 215 -22.67 -2.14 -6.49
N GLY A 216 -21.52 -2.16 -5.82
CA GLY A 216 -21.42 -1.76 -4.42
C GLY A 216 -21.78 -0.30 -4.19
N ALA A 217 -21.28 0.60 -5.04
CA ALA A 217 -21.56 2.03 -4.97
C ALA A 217 -23.06 2.32 -5.08
N SER A 218 -23.79 1.64 -5.98
CA SER A 218 -25.24 1.81 -6.14
C SER A 218 -26.07 1.38 -4.92
N LEU A 219 -25.51 0.54 -4.05
CA LEU A 219 -26.15 0.09 -2.80
C LEU A 219 -25.84 1.01 -1.62
N VAL A 220 -24.74 1.75 -1.67
CA VAL A 220 -24.31 2.66 -0.59
C VAL A 220 -24.75 4.10 -0.88
N ALA A 221 -24.71 4.54 -2.14
CA ALA A 221 -25.09 5.87 -2.58
C ALA A 221 -26.26 5.81 -3.57
N SER A 222 -27.26 6.66 -3.36
CA SER A 222 -28.47 6.72 -4.19
C SER A 222 -28.19 7.28 -5.59
N HIS A 223 -28.97 6.87 -6.61
CA HIS A 223 -29.01 7.43 -7.96
C HIS A 223 -27.82 7.15 -8.91
N LEU A 224 -26.94 6.19 -8.59
CA LEU A 224 -25.93 5.74 -9.54
C LEU A 224 -26.51 4.82 -10.60
N ARG A 225 -26.14 5.05 -11.86
CA ARG A 225 -26.43 4.09 -12.95
C ARG A 225 -25.59 2.83 -12.74
N LEU A 226 -26.23 1.69 -12.92
CA LEU A 226 -25.61 0.37 -12.82
C LEU A 226 -25.47 -0.24 -14.22
N PRO A 227 -24.38 0.06 -14.97
CA PRO A 227 -24.20 -0.46 -16.32
C PRO A 227 -23.85 -1.96 -16.33
N ASN A 228 -23.12 -2.41 -15.33
CA ASN A 228 -22.64 -3.76 -15.14
C ASN A 228 -22.61 -4.11 -13.64
N VAL A 229 -22.56 -5.40 -13.32
CA VAL A 229 -22.46 -5.89 -11.95
C VAL A 229 -21.06 -6.43 -11.71
N HIS A 230 -20.37 -5.89 -10.71
CA HIS A 230 -19.10 -6.41 -10.23
C HIS A 230 -19.28 -6.99 -8.84
N CYS A 231 -18.87 -8.24 -8.66
CA CYS A 231 -19.03 -8.94 -7.39
C CYS A 231 -17.79 -9.78 -7.10
N TYR A 232 -17.19 -9.60 -5.92
CA TYR A 232 -16.26 -10.59 -5.39
C TYR A 232 -17.00 -11.87 -5.10
N LEU A 233 -16.40 -13.00 -5.46
CA LEU A 233 -16.95 -14.33 -5.22
C LEU A 233 -15.83 -15.27 -4.78
N GLU A 234 -16.09 -16.03 -3.72
CA GLU A 234 -15.19 -17.08 -3.26
C GLU A 234 -15.38 -18.37 -4.07
N GLY A 235 -14.29 -18.98 -4.51
CA GLY A 235 -14.34 -20.24 -5.26
C GLY A 235 -14.46 -20.02 -6.76
N ASP A 236 -15.02 -21.00 -7.45
CA ASP A 236 -15.15 -21.01 -8.92
C ASP A 236 -16.34 -20.15 -9.39
N PRO A 237 -16.10 -19.08 -10.16
CA PRO A 237 -17.17 -18.24 -10.68
C PRO A 237 -18.10 -18.91 -11.69
N ASP A 238 -17.64 -19.94 -12.40
CA ASP A 238 -18.43 -20.61 -13.44
C ASP A 238 -19.63 -21.37 -12.85
N GLU A 239 -19.52 -21.85 -11.62
CA GLU A 239 -20.61 -22.50 -10.88
C GLU A 239 -21.80 -21.52 -10.69
N VAL A 240 -21.52 -20.30 -10.26
CA VAL A 240 -22.53 -19.25 -10.05
C VAL A 240 -23.04 -18.70 -11.37
N ALA A 241 -22.15 -18.45 -12.34
CA ALA A 241 -22.54 -17.96 -13.66
C ALA A 241 -23.49 -18.93 -14.38
N SER A 242 -23.23 -20.24 -14.30
CA SER A 242 -24.08 -21.28 -14.90
C SER A 242 -25.49 -21.29 -14.30
N GLN A 243 -25.64 -21.12 -12.98
CA GLN A 243 -26.95 -21.03 -12.33
C GLN A 243 -27.75 -19.80 -12.79
N LEU A 244 -27.06 -18.71 -13.13
CA LEU A 244 -27.68 -17.49 -13.66
C LEU A 244 -27.98 -17.58 -15.16
N GLY A 245 -27.61 -18.68 -15.83
CA GLY A 245 -27.68 -18.80 -17.29
C GLY A 245 -26.77 -17.80 -18.01
N ALA A 246 -25.78 -17.24 -17.32
CA ALA A 246 -24.84 -16.28 -17.88
C ALA A 246 -23.80 -17.02 -18.73
N ARG A 247 -23.42 -16.44 -19.86
CA ARG A 247 -22.46 -17.04 -20.80
C ARG A 247 -21.14 -16.32 -20.72
N ALA A 248 -20.03 -17.05 -20.79
CA ALA A 248 -18.70 -16.45 -20.84
C ALA A 248 -18.63 -15.40 -21.96
N ALA A 249 -18.03 -14.25 -21.65
CA ALA A 249 -17.92 -13.12 -22.54
C ALA A 249 -16.57 -12.43 -22.36
N THR A 250 -16.21 -11.58 -23.32
CA THR A 250 -15.10 -10.65 -23.12
C THR A 250 -15.51 -9.58 -22.10
N GLU A 251 -14.54 -8.91 -21.46
CA GLU A 251 -14.85 -7.82 -20.51
C GLU A 251 -15.62 -6.67 -21.17
N ALA A 252 -15.38 -6.40 -22.46
CA ALA A 252 -16.07 -5.35 -23.21
C ALA A 252 -17.55 -5.69 -23.51
N GLU A 253 -17.89 -6.97 -23.61
CA GLU A 253 -19.25 -7.46 -23.91
C GLU A 253 -20.00 -7.94 -22.66
N GLY A 254 -19.27 -8.11 -21.55
CA GLY A 254 -19.80 -8.59 -20.29
C GLY A 254 -20.68 -7.56 -19.59
N THR A 255 -21.71 -8.06 -18.93
CA THR A 255 -22.61 -7.28 -18.05
C THR A 255 -22.54 -7.73 -16.60
N LEU A 256 -21.98 -8.93 -16.37
CA LEU A 256 -21.66 -9.49 -15.06
C LEU A 256 -20.15 -9.79 -15.02
N HIS A 257 -19.47 -9.29 -14.00
CA HIS A 257 -18.07 -9.54 -13.72
C HIS A 257 -17.95 -10.13 -12.31
N LEU A 258 -17.51 -11.39 -12.24
CA LEU A 258 -17.24 -12.10 -11.00
C LEU A 258 -15.74 -12.08 -10.75
N LEU A 259 -15.33 -11.53 -9.60
CA LEU A 259 -13.94 -11.34 -9.26
C LEU A 259 -13.52 -12.40 -8.24
N THR A 260 -12.56 -13.26 -8.63
CA THR A 260 -11.87 -14.15 -7.69
C THR A 260 -10.83 -13.33 -6.96
N PRO A 261 -10.95 -13.16 -5.62
CA PRO A 261 -10.16 -12.18 -4.93
C PRO A 261 -8.71 -12.62 -4.72
N TYR A 262 -7.77 -11.69 -4.88
CA TYR A 262 -6.34 -11.90 -4.58
C TYR A 262 -6.07 -12.30 -3.11
N ASP A 263 -7.00 -11.95 -2.21
CA ASP A 263 -6.96 -12.27 -0.79
C ASP A 263 -8.38 -12.36 -0.21
N SER A 264 -8.63 -13.36 0.65
CA SER A 264 -9.96 -13.54 1.28
C SER A 264 -10.37 -12.43 2.25
N GLY A 265 -9.48 -11.50 2.56
CA GLY A 265 -9.74 -10.32 3.37
C GLY A 265 -10.74 -9.33 2.75
N VAL A 266 -11.02 -9.40 1.44
CA VAL A 266 -12.06 -8.56 0.79
C VAL A 266 -13.46 -8.81 1.38
N PHE A 267 -13.68 -10.00 1.95
CA PHE A 267 -14.93 -10.38 2.62
C PHE A 267 -14.97 -10.00 4.10
N SER A 268 -13.93 -9.34 4.64
CA SER A 268 -13.95 -8.83 6.02
C SER A 268 -14.61 -7.45 6.07
N GLY A 269 -15.41 -7.19 7.11
CA GLY A 269 -16.10 -5.91 7.28
C GLY A 269 -17.16 -5.62 6.21
N VAL A 270 -17.70 -6.66 5.58
CA VAL A 270 -18.79 -6.55 4.60
C VAL A 270 -19.99 -5.85 5.22
N LEU A 271 -20.55 -4.90 4.49
CA LEU A 271 -21.77 -4.19 4.86
C LEU A 271 -22.98 -4.93 4.28
N GLU A 272 -24.11 -4.84 4.98
CA GLU A 272 -25.39 -5.30 4.46
C GLU A 272 -26.27 -4.09 4.11
N LYS A 273 -26.69 -3.99 2.84
CA LYS A 273 -27.54 -2.91 2.34
C LYS A 273 -28.73 -3.49 1.61
N GLY A 274 -29.88 -3.43 2.28
CA GLY A 274 -31.15 -3.93 1.76
C GLY A 274 -31.09 -5.38 1.29
N GLY A 275 -30.54 -6.25 2.16
CA GLY A 275 -30.41 -7.70 1.96
C GLY A 275 -29.24 -8.14 1.08
N LEU A 276 -28.39 -7.21 0.61
CA LEU A 276 -27.24 -7.52 -0.24
C LEU A 276 -25.94 -7.16 0.46
N LYS A 277 -24.94 -8.03 0.32
CA LYS A 277 -23.59 -7.86 0.85
C LYS A 277 -22.76 -6.94 -0.06
N VAL A 278 -22.16 -5.90 0.51
CA VAL A 278 -21.24 -4.95 -0.13
C VAL A 278 -19.89 -5.03 0.57
N THR A 279 -18.79 -4.86 -0.15
CA THR A 279 -17.47 -4.77 0.48
C THR A 279 -17.44 -3.67 1.57
N SER A 280 -16.47 -3.76 2.50
CA SER A 280 -16.23 -2.69 3.46
C SER A 280 -16.01 -1.34 2.73
N LEU A 281 -16.38 -0.20 3.34
CA LEU A 281 -16.18 1.11 2.69
C LEU A 281 -14.74 1.35 2.22
N PRO A 282 -13.68 1.01 2.99
CA PRO A 282 -12.31 1.16 2.52
C PRO A 282 -12.01 0.34 1.27
N GLN A 283 -12.50 -0.90 1.21
CA GLN A 283 -12.35 -1.76 0.02
C GLN A 283 -13.10 -1.19 -1.19
N LEU A 284 -14.36 -0.77 -1.00
CA LEU A 284 -15.16 -0.17 -2.06
C LEU A 284 -14.49 1.11 -2.60
N TYR A 285 -13.91 1.93 -1.73
CA TYR A 285 -13.16 3.12 -2.11
C TYR A 285 -11.95 2.78 -3.00
N VAL A 286 -11.08 1.86 -2.57
CA VAL A 286 -9.85 1.53 -3.32
C VAL A 286 -10.15 0.78 -4.62
N ASP A 287 -11.27 0.05 -4.71
CA ASP A 287 -11.73 -0.55 -5.95
C ASP A 287 -12.20 0.52 -6.94
N LEU A 288 -12.98 1.50 -6.47
CA LEU A 288 -13.51 2.58 -7.30
C LEU A 288 -12.43 3.54 -7.81
N LEU A 289 -11.39 3.83 -7.03
CA LEU A 289 -10.41 4.88 -7.37
C LEU A 289 -9.74 4.65 -8.74
N HIS A 290 -9.52 3.39 -9.13
CA HIS A 290 -8.90 3.05 -10.41
C HIS A 290 -9.89 2.52 -11.46
N TYR A 291 -11.19 2.68 -11.22
CA TYR A 291 -12.24 2.18 -12.09
C TYR A 291 -12.78 3.24 -13.05
N GLU A 292 -12.52 3.06 -14.35
CA GLU A 292 -13.00 3.95 -15.42
C GLU A 292 -12.75 5.45 -15.15
N ARG A 293 -13.35 6.34 -15.94
CA ARG A 293 -13.19 7.80 -15.74
C ARG A 293 -13.95 8.34 -14.52
N LYS A 294 -15.04 7.68 -14.09
CA LYS A 294 -15.94 8.18 -13.04
C LYS A 294 -15.69 7.56 -11.67
N GLY A 295 -14.89 6.50 -11.58
CA GLY A 295 -14.58 5.85 -10.32
C GLY A 295 -13.94 6.77 -9.28
N PRO A 296 -12.95 7.63 -9.64
CA PRO A 296 -12.41 8.61 -8.70
C PRO A 296 -13.46 9.53 -8.07
N ASP A 297 -14.39 10.06 -8.88
CA ASP A 297 -15.47 10.93 -8.39
C ASP A 297 -16.43 10.17 -7.44
N GLN A 298 -16.72 8.90 -7.75
CA GLN A 298 -17.54 8.03 -6.90
C GLN A 298 -16.83 7.66 -5.59
N ALA A 299 -15.54 7.34 -5.65
CA ALA A 299 -14.72 7.04 -4.48
C ALA A 299 -14.68 8.25 -3.54
N GLU A 300 -14.49 9.45 -4.08
CA GLU A 300 -14.41 10.66 -3.27
C GLU A 300 -15.76 11.07 -2.70
N HIS A 301 -16.85 10.85 -3.43
CA HIS A 301 -18.19 10.99 -2.89
C HIS A 301 -18.43 9.98 -1.74
N LEU A 302 -18.06 8.71 -1.92
CA LEU A 302 -18.18 7.68 -0.87
C LEU A 302 -17.41 8.06 0.40
N ARG A 303 -16.18 8.58 0.24
CA ARG A 303 -15.33 9.01 1.36
C ARG A 303 -16.01 10.12 2.17
N ARG A 304 -16.50 11.17 1.49
CA ARG A 304 -17.18 12.31 2.12
C ARG A 304 -18.45 11.91 2.85
N GLU A 305 -19.29 11.06 2.24
CA GLU A 305 -20.62 10.75 2.78
C GLU A 305 -20.62 9.62 3.82
N ALA A 306 -19.67 8.68 3.75
CA ALA A 306 -19.77 7.42 4.50
C ALA A 306 -18.55 7.08 5.39
N MET A 307 -17.37 7.65 5.12
CA MET A 307 -16.14 7.24 5.83
C MET A 307 -15.75 8.22 6.95
N GLY A 308 -16.12 9.50 6.84
CA GLY A 308 -15.94 10.48 7.92
C GLY A 308 -14.49 10.94 8.15
N PHE A 309 -13.59 10.72 7.18
CA PHE A 309 -12.21 11.22 7.20
C PHE A 309 -11.68 11.48 5.78
#